data_AF-A0AAE6YQZ9-F1
#
_entry.id   AF-A0AAE6YQZ9-F1
#
_cell.length_a   1.000
_cell.length_b   1.000
_cell.length_c   1.000
_cell.angle_alpha   90.00
_cell.angle_beta   90.00
_cell.angle_gamma   90.00
#
_symmetry.space_group_name_H-M   'P 1'
#
loop_
_entity.id
_entity.type
_entity.pdbx_description
1 polymer ?
#
loop_
_entity_poly.entity_id
_entity_poly.type
_entity_poly.pdbx_seq_one_letter_code
_entity_poly.pdbx_strand_id
1 'polypeptide(L)'
;MNRALKQTRIQIMKQFEKKSLEYRVLKYYWKLIQKDSRKLSPHTFYSKTFRETLTLKGCLEKIFKHVPQFKHYYNLYQLLLFHLQEKNTEQFFGLI
;
A
#
# COMPACT_ATOMS: atom_id res chain seq x y z
N MET A 1 -1.75 11.62 9.04
CA MET A 1 -1.80 10.17 8.70
C MET A 1 -0.60 9.65 7.90
N ASN A 2 -0.07 10.39 6.92
CA ASN A 2 1.07 9.91 6.09
C ASN A 2 2.35 9.51 6.86
N ARG A 3 2.58 10.06 8.07
CA ARG A 3 3.76 9.76 8.89
C ARG A 3 3.73 8.35 9.49
N ALA A 4 2.58 7.90 10.00
CA ALA A 4 2.44 6.59 10.63
C ALA A 4 2.65 5.45 9.63
N LEU A 5 1.96 5.49 8.47
CA LEU A 5 2.16 4.49 7.42
C LEU A 5 3.60 4.46 6.91
N LYS A 6 4.24 5.63 6.78
CA LYS A 6 5.66 5.73 6.40
C LYS A 6 6.57 5.06 7.43
N GLN A 7 6.32 5.24 8.72
CA GLN A 7 7.07 4.58 9.79
C GLN A 7 6.85 3.05 9.77
N THR A 8 5.60 2.60 9.65
CA THR A 8 5.26 1.18 9.50
C THR A 8 5.98 0.56 8.31
N ARG A 9 5.98 1.23 7.14
CA ARG A 9 6.73 0.79 5.97
C ARG A 9 8.21 0.62 6.28
N ILE A 10 8.82 1.60 6.95
CA ILE A 10 10.25 1.53 7.30
C ILE A 10 10.53 0.39 8.27
N GLN A 11 9.69 0.19 9.28
CA GLN A 11 9.82 -0.92 10.24
C GLN A 11 9.75 -2.27 9.54
N ILE A 12 8.78 -2.45 8.64
CA ILE A 12 8.64 -3.68 7.85
C ILE A 12 9.83 -3.84 6.90
N MET A 13 10.26 -2.78 6.21
CA MET A 13 11.43 -2.83 5.32
C MET A 13 12.72 -3.24 6.05
N LYS A 14 12.89 -2.88 7.33
CA LYS A 14 14.06 -3.27 8.12
C LYS A 14 14.14 -4.78 8.40
N GLN A 15 13.04 -5.52 8.26
CA GLN A 15 12.99 -6.97 8.43
C GLN A 15 13.60 -7.72 7.23
N PHE A 16 13.82 -7.03 6.11
CA PHE A 16 14.25 -7.64 4.86
C PHE A 16 15.63 -7.13 4.43
N GLU A 17 16.40 -8.00 3.78
CA GLU A 17 17.65 -7.58 3.15
C GLU A 17 17.40 -6.57 2.03
N LYS A 18 18.31 -5.62 1.84
CA LYS A 18 18.17 -4.55 0.83
C LYS A 18 18.04 -5.07 -0.61
N LYS A 19 18.56 -6.27 -0.90
CA LYS A 19 18.52 -6.92 -2.23
C LYS A 19 17.27 -7.78 -2.44
N SER A 20 16.53 -8.09 -1.38
CA SER A 20 15.33 -8.93 -1.42
C SER A 20 14.22 -8.34 -2.29
N LEU A 21 13.31 -9.20 -2.76
CA LEU A 21 12.16 -8.75 -3.53
C LEU A 21 11.23 -7.89 -2.66
N GLU A 22 11.01 -8.30 -1.42
CA GLU A 22 10.19 -7.69 -0.38
C GLU A 22 10.61 -6.23 -0.12
N TYR A 23 11.92 -6.01 0.08
CA TYR A 23 12.46 -4.66 0.25
C TYR A 23 12.22 -3.79 -0.99
N ARG A 24 12.49 -4.35 -2.19
CA ARG A 24 12.33 -3.61 -3.46
C ARG A 24 10.86 -3.26 -3.71
N VAL A 25 9.92 -4.18 -3.51
CA VAL A 25 8.49 -3.90 -3.78
C VAL A 25 7.96 -2.81 -2.87
N LEU A 26 8.31 -2.82 -1.57
CA LEU A 26 7.92 -1.77 -0.63
C LEU A 26 8.57 -0.42 -0.95
N LYS A 27 9.81 -0.42 -1.45
CA LYS A 27 10.53 0.80 -1.86
C LYS A 27 9.96 1.41 -3.14
N TYR A 28 9.84 0.63 -4.21
CA TYR A 28 9.48 1.12 -5.54
C TYR A 28 7.99 1.43 -5.67
N TYR A 29 7.11 0.60 -5.11
CA TYR A 29 5.67 0.77 -5.21
C TYR A 29 5.06 1.62 -4.10
N TRP A 30 5.87 2.32 -3.31
CA TRP A 30 5.36 3.15 -2.23
C TRP A 30 4.32 4.18 -2.68
N LYS A 31 4.57 4.86 -3.81
CA LYS A 31 3.60 5.82 -4.38
C LYS A 31 2.28 5.15 -4.78
N LEU A 32 2.32 3.90 -5.25
CA LEU A 32 1.12 3.13 -5.58
C LEU A 32 0.34 2.78 -4.30
N ILE A 33 1.02 2.32 -3.26
CA ILE A 33 0.44 1.97 -1.96
C ILE A 33 -0.33 3.15 -1.34
N GLN A 34 0.14 4.38 -1.56
CA GLN A 34 -0.50 5.59 -1.02
C GLN A 34 -1.76 6.03 -1.78
N LYS A 35 -1.98 5.55 -3.01
CA LYS A 35 -3.15 5.92 -3.80
C LYS A 35 -4.43 5.36 -3.19
N ASP A 36 -5.52 6.08 -3.38
CA ASP A 36 -6.87 5.57 -3.12
C ASP A 36 -7.13 4.36 -4.03
N SER A 37 -7.35 3.21 -3.40
CA SER A 37 -7.62 1.93 -4.07
C SER A 37 -8.80 2.00 -5.05
N ARG A 38 -9.80 2.86 -4.78
CA ARG A 38 -10.99 3.05 -5.63
C ARG A 38 -10.66 3.77 -6.94
N LYS A 39 -9.58 4.55 -6.94
CA LYS A 39 -9.15 5.40 -8.06
C LYS A 39 -7.99 4.78 -8.85
N LEU A 40 -7.72 3.48 -8.66
CA LEU A 40 -6.68 2.77 -9.40
C LEU A 40 -7.15 2.51 -10.83
N SER A 41 -6.40 3.07 -11.79
CA SER A 41 -6.62 2.82 -13.21
C SER A 41 -6.53 1.32 -13.54
N PRO A 42 -7.41 0.80 -14.41
CA PRO A 42 -7.35 -0.57 -14.90
C PRO A 42 -6.23 -0.78 -15.94
N HIS A 43 -5.56 0.29 -16.39
CA HIS A 43 -4.48 0.19 -17.36
C HIS A 43 -3.34 -0.69 -16.86
N THR A 44 -2.85 -1.54 -17.76
CA THR A 44 -1.72 -2.40 -17.51
C THR A 44 -0.40 -1.69 -17.78
N PHE A 45 0.65 -2.09 -17.07
CA PHE A 45 2.02 -1.63 -17.31
C PHE A 45 2.99 -2.78 -17.08
N TYR A 46 4.16 -2.72 -17.72
CA TYR A 46 5.23 -3.68 -17.48
C TYR A 46 5.96 -3.37 -16.16
N SER A 47 5.91 -4.30 -15.22
CA SER A 47 6.65 -4.25 -13.97
C SER A 47 8.03 -4.86 -14.13
N LYS A 48 9.09 -4.06 -14.02
CA LYS A 48 10.47 -4.57 -13.98
C LYS A 48 10.76 -5.39 -12.71
N THR A 49 10.09 -5.08 -11.60
CA THR A 49 10.30 -5.75 -10.32
C THR A 49 9.76 -7.18 -10.35
N PHE A 50 8.60 -7.37 -10.98
CA PHE A 50 7.94 -8.67 -11.11
C PHE A 50 8.17 -9.36 -12.46
N ARG A 51 8.75 -8.64 -13.44
CA ARG A 51 9.06 -9.08 -14.81
C ARG A 51 7.82 -9.52 -15.62
N GLU A 52 6.74 -8.79 -15.49
CA GLU A 52 5.44 -9.13 -16.09
C GLU A 52 4.56 -7.88 -16.26
N THR A 53 3.53 -7.98 -17.10
CA THR A 53 2.56 -6.91 -17.32
C THR A 53 1.39 -7.05 -16.35
N LEU A 54 1.13 -6.01 -15.56
CA LEU A 54 0.17 -6.02 -14.45
C LEU A 54 -0.73 -4.79 -14.48
N THR A 55 -1.94 -4.92 -13.92
CA THR A 55 -2.73 -3.75 -13.50
C THR A 55 -2.20 -3.21 -12.17
N LEU A 56 -2.59 -1.98 -11.80
CA LEU A 56 -2.26 -1.42 -10.49
C LEU A 56 -2.81 -2.26 -9.33
N LYS A 57 -4.00 -2.85 -9.50
CA LYS A 57 -4.60 -3.78 -8.53
C LYS A 57 -3.82 -5.08 -8.42
N GLY A 58 -3.50 -5.72 -9.55
CA GLY A 58 -2.69 -6.94 -9.56
C GLY A 58 -1.28 -6.73 -8.97
N CYS A 59 -0.70 -5.54 -9.17
CA CYS A 59 0.55 -5.15 -8.52
C CYS A 59 0.42 -5.11 -6.99
N LEU A 60 -0.69 -4.61 -6.44
CA LEU A 60 -0.94 -4.60 -4.99
C LEU A 60 -1.15 -6.02 -4.44
N GLU A 61 -1.90 -6.86 -5.14
CA GLU A 61 -2.09 -8.27 -4.76
C GLU A 61 -0.75 -9.01 -4.66
N LYS A 62 0.15 -8.79 -5.61
CA LYS A 62 1.51 -9.36 -5.56
C LYS A 62 2.34 -8.79 -4.41
N ILE A 63 2.26 -7.50 -4.13
CA ILE A 63 2.90 -6.92 -2.94
C ILE A 63 2.43 -7.65 -1.68
N PHE A 64 1.12 -7.90 -1.53
CA PHE A 64 0.59 -8.62 -0.37
C PHE A 64 0.97 -10.10 -0.35
N LYS A 65 1.16 -10.73 -1.51
CA LYS A 65 1.69 -12.10 -1.58
C LYS A 65 3.13 -12.18 -1.05
N HIS A 66 3.95 -11.18 -1.35
CA HIS A 66 5.36 -11.14 -0.92
C HIS A 66 5.56 -10.57 0.48
N VAL A 67 4.70 -9.65 0.92
CA VAL A 67 4.75 -9.04 2.25
C VAL A 67 3.37 -9.13 2.92
N PRO A 68 2.94 -10.33 3.35
CA PRO A 68 1.58 -10.55 3.88
C PRO A 68 1.26 -9.66 5.08
N GLN A 69 2.24 -9.43 5.96
CA GLN A 69 2.06 -8.56 7.13
C GLN A 69 1.72 -7.11 6.75
N PHE A 70 2.07 -6.66 5.54
CA PHE A 70 1.77 -5.30 5.08
C PHE A 70 0.28 -5.12 4.74
N LYS A 71 -0.44 -6.20 4.41
CA LYS A 71 -1.86 -6.14 3.98
C LYS A 71 -2.75 -5.53 5.05
N HIS A 72 -2.55 -5.89 6.32
CA HIS A 72 -3.34 -5.34 7.42
C HIS A 72 -3.17 -3.82 7.55
N TYR A 73 -1.92 -3.34 7.53
CA TYR A 73 -1.61 -1.92 7.61
C TYR A 73 -2.14 -1.14 6.40
N TYR A 74 -2.07 -1.74 5.21
CA TYR A 74 -2.65 -1.15 4.01
C TYR A 74 -4.16 -0.99 4.13
N ASN A 75 -4.87 -2.03 4.56
CA ASN A 75 -6.33 -2.00 4.71
C ASN A 75 -6.75 -0.90 5.71
N LEU A 76 -6.09 -0.83 6.87
CA LEU A 76 -6.35 0.22 7.86
C LEU A 76 -6.11 1.62 7.27
N TYR A 77 -5.02 1.79 6.53
CA TYR A 77 -4.74 3.07 5.87
C TYR A 77 -5.79 3.44 4.82
N GLN A 78 -6.26 2.50 4.01
CA GLN A 78 -7.29 2.77 3.00
C GLN A 78 -8.63 3.11 3.65
N LEU A 79 -8.99 2.46 4.76
CA LEU A 79 -10.18 2.79 5.54
C LEU A 79 -10.09 4.22 6.11
N LEU A 80 -8.96 4.57 6.72
CA LEU A 80 -8.71 5.92 7.21
C LEU A 80 -8.74 6.96 6.08
N LEU A 81 -8.12 6.64 4.93
CA LEU A 81 -8.09 7.51 3.76
C LEU A 81 -9.50 7.76 3.22
N PHE A 82 -10.34 6.73 3.19
CA PHE A 82 -11.75 6.82 2.83
C PHE A 82 -12.48 7.82 3.74
N HIS A 83 -12.48 7.60 5.06
CA HIS A 83 -13.20 8.48 5.99
C HIS A 83 -12.72 9.93 5.97
N LEU A 84 -11.41 10.15 5.80
CA LEU A 84 -10.86 11.51 5.67
C LEU A 84 -11.30 12.20 4.37
N GLN A 85 -11.36 11.47 3.26
CA GLN A 85 -11.72 12.04 1.95
C GLN A 85 -13.21 12.32 1.83
N GLU A 86 -14.06 11.49 2.43
CA GLU A 86 -15.52 11.66 2.43
C GLU A 86 -15.99 12.78 3.41
N LYS A 87 -15.07 13.53 4.05
CA LYS A 87 -15.35 14.56 5.07
C LYS A 87 -16.24 14.08 6.23
N ASN A 88 -16.29 12.77 6.45
CA ASN A 88 -17.13 12.16 7.48
C ASN A 88 -16.34 12.00 8.79
N THR A 89 -15.59 13.04 9.16
CA THR A 89 -14.67 13.03 10.29
C THR A 89 -15.41 12.98 11.63
N GLU A 90 -16.62 13.53 11.71
CA GLU A 90 -17.42 13.53 12.95
C GLU A 90 -17.96 12.14 13.31
N GLN A 91 -18.36 11.33 12.33
CA GLN A 91 -18.80 9.94 12.58
C GLN A 91 -17.64 9.01 12.95
N PHE A 92 -16.43 9.26 12.44
CA PHE A 92 -15.27 8.40 12.70
C PHE A 92 -14.73 8.53 14.14
N PHE A 93 -14.71 9.73 14.71
CA PHE A 93 -14.32 9.95 16.12
C PHE A 93 -15.44 9.63 17.12
N GLY A 94 -16.68 9.42 16.66
CA GLY A 94 -17.78 8.96 17.54
C GLY A 94 -17.79 7.45 17.80
N LEU A 95 -16.96 6.67 17.08
CA LEU A 95 -16.93 5.20 17.13
C LEU A 95 -15.68 4.61 17.82
N ILE A 96 -14.76 5.46 18.28
CA ILE A 96 -13.53 5.11 19.01
C ILE A 96 -13.50 5.92 20.30
#